data_AF-A0A1Y0C1Q0-F1
#
_entry.id   AF-A0A1Y0C1Q0-F1
#
_cell.length_a   1.000
_cell.length_b   1.000
_cell.length_c   1.000
_cell.angle_alpha   90.00
_cell.angle_beta   90.00
_cell.angle_gamma   90.00
#
_symmetry.space_group_name_H-M   'P 1'
#
loop_
_entity.id
_entity.type
_entity.pdbx_description
1 polymer ?
#
loop_
_entity_poly.entity_id
_entity_poly.type
_entity_poly.pdbx_seq_one_letter_code
_entity_poly.pdbx_strand_id
1 'polypeptide(L)' 'MPSMRIVVDDETWMDGDLGQWEQKQPQRFVEAMKNPRTQPPGLRALMIAMTEGITLGKSLSITLQHTATSWTLTVTEQ' A
#
# COMPACT_ATOMS: atom_id res chain seq x y z
N MET A 1 3.84 -8.86 15.24
CA MET A 1 2.45 -8.78 14.74
C MET A 1 2.53 -8.91 13.22
N PRO A 2 1.43 -9.08 12.47
CA PRO A 2 1.49 -8.93 11.03
C PRO A 2 2.03 -7.54 10.68
N SER A 3 3.08 -7.52 9.86
CA SER A 3 3.79 -6.32 9.44
C SER A 3 3.47 -6.00 7.99
N MET A 4 3.41 -4.72 7.65
CA MET A 4 3.13 -4.30 6.30
C MET A 4 4.13 -3.24 5.86
N ARG A 5 4.80 -3.53 4.75
CA ARG A 5 5.62 -2.56 4.05
C ARG A 5 4.97 -2.20 2.73
N ILE A 6 4.81 -0.91 2.47
CA ILE A 6 4.24 -0.38 1.24
C ILE A 6 5.21 0.64 0.68
N VAL A 7 5.64 0.42 -0.55
CA VAL A 7 6.44 1.37 -1.33
C VAL A 7 5.67 1.71 -2.60
N VAL A 8 5.50 3.00 -2.89
CA VAL A 8 4.86 3.49 -4.11
C VAL A 8 5.81 4.45 -4.81
N ASP A 9 6.20 4.15 -6.05
CA ASP A 9 7.14 4.97 -6.83
C ASP A 9 8.41 5.34 -6.04
N ASP A 10 9.02 4.33 -5.40
CA ASP A 10 10.20 4.43 -4.52
C ASP A 10 9.99 5.26 -3.23
N GLU A 11 8.77 5.75 -2.98
CA GLU A 11 8.37 6.38 -1.72
C GLU A 11 7.78 5.32 -0.78
N THR A 12 8.39 5.12 0.39
CA THR A 12 7.78 4.30 1.43
C THR A 12 6.52 5.02 1.91
N TRP A 13 5.37 4.36 1.82
CA TRP A 13 4.07 4.86 2.32
C TRP A 13 3.74 4.25 3.69
N MET A 14 4.18 3.02 3.93
CA MET A 14 4.01 2.29 5.18
C MET A 14 5.21 1.41 5.42
N ASP A 15 5.70 1.37 6.66
CA ASP A 15 6.67 0.38 7.12
C ASP A 15 6.40 0.20 8.62
N GLY A 16 6.08 -1.03 9.03
CA GLY A 16 5.81 -1.36 10.43
C GLY A 16 4.67 -2.33 10.66
N ASP A 17 4.35 -2.55 11.94
CA ASP A 17 3.20 -3.33 12.37
C ASP A 17 1.90 -2.65 11.92
N LEU A 18 0.88 -3.43 11.55
CA LEU A 18 -0.45 -2.94 11.10
C LEU A 18 -1.20 -2.01 12.08
N GLY A 19 -0.62 -1.68 13.24
CA GLY A 19 -1.12 -0.70 14.20
C GLY A 19 -0.14 0.42 14.58
N GLN A 20 1.10 0.43 14.08
CA GLN A 20 2.14 1.40 14.42
C GLN A 20 2.80 1.89 13.13
N TRP A 21 2.50 3.14 12.75
CA TRP A 21 3.11 3.80 11.61
C TRP A 21 4.46 4.35 12.06
N GLU A 22 5.57 3.78 11.60
CA GLU A 22 6.90 4.29 11.97
C GLU A 22 7.22 5.65 11.31
N GLN A 23 6.43 6.05 10.31
CA GLN A 23 6.62 7.29 9.55
C GLN A 23 5.30 8.04 9.31
N LYS A 24 5.41 9.37 9.14
CA LYS A 24 4.28 10.22 8.74
C LYS A 24 3.79 9.80 7.36
N GLN A 25 2.52 9.44 7.26
CA GLN A 25 1.89 9.06 6.00
C GLN A 25 2.02 10.18 4.95
N PRO A 26 2.39 9.85 3.70
CA PRO A 26 2.36 10.80 2.60
C PRO A 26 0.95 11.36 2.41
N GLN A 27 0.83 12.65 2.09
CA GLN A 27 -0.49 13.28 1.90
C GLN A 27 -1.30 12.59 0.79
N ARG A 28 -0.61 12.11 -0.26
CA ARG A 28 -1.21 11.34 -1.36
C ARG A 28 -1.84 10.03 -0.90
N PHE A 29 -1.24 9.35 0.08
CA PHE A 29 -1.83 8.17 0.70
C PHE A 29 -3.13 8.53 1.43
N VAL A 30 -3.11 9.61 2.23
CA VAL A 30 -4.30 10.07 2.96
C VAL A 30 -5.43 10.46 1.99
N GLU A 31 -5.10 11.14 0.89
CA GLU A 31 -6.06 11.51 -0.16
C GLU A 31 -6.62 10.28 -0.89
N ALA A 32 -5.76 9.27 -1.15
CA ALA A 32 -6.19 8.01 -1.74
C ALA A 32 -7.17 7.25 -0.86
N MET A 33 -6.92 7.21 0.46
CA MET A 33 -7.78 6.56 1.44
C MET A 33 -9.13 7.29 1.65
N LYS A 34 -9.16 8.62 1.52
CA LYS A 34 -10.41 9.41 1.63
C LYS A 34 -11.37 9.17 0.47
N ASN A 35 -10.85 9.03 -0.75
CA ASN A 35 -11.66 8.85 -1.95
C ASN A 35 -11.19 7.63 -2.77
N PRO A 36 -11.38 6.40 -2.29
CA PRO A 36 -10.81 5.20 -2.91
C PRO A 36 -11.40 4.90 -4.30
N ARG A 37 -12.68 5.26 -4.53
CA ARG A 37 -13.39 4.98 -5.79
C ARG A 37 -12.88 5.81 -6.98
N THR A 38 -12.32 6.98 -6.70
CA THR A 38 -11.77 7.89 -7.72
C THR A 38 -10.30 7.64 -8.00
N GLN A 39 -9.67 6.70 -7.28
CA GLN A 39 -8.24 6.47 -7.44
C GLN A 39 -7.91 5.77 -8.76
N PRO A 40 -6.70 6.01 -9.30
CA PRO A 40 -6.14 5.21 -10.38
C PRO A 40 -6.22 3.69 -10.10
N PRO A 41 -6.29 2.85 -11.13
CA PRO A 41 -6.40 1.39 -10.99
C PRO A 41 -5.32 0.78 -10.08
N GLY A 42 -4.06 1.23 -10.18
CA GLY A 42 -2.98 0.70 -9.34
C GLY A 42 -3.16 0.99 -7.85
N LEU A 43 -3.61 2.20 -7.49
CA LEU A 43 -3.91 2.55 -6.10
C LEU A 43 -5.12 1.78 -5.56
N ARG A 44 -6.12 1.48 -6.41
CA ARG A 44 -7.21 0.57 -6.04
C ARG A 44 -6.72 -0.85 -5.77
N ALA A 45 -5.84 -1.38 -6.61
CA ALA A 45 -5.24 -2.70 -6.40
C ALA A 45 -4.41 -2.75 -5.12
N LEU A 46 -3.64 -1.71 -4.82
CA LEU A 46 -2.91 -1.57 -3.56
C LEU A 46 -3.84 -1.65 -2.34
N MET A 47 -4.93 -0.89 -2.32
CA MET A 47 -5.88 -0.92 -1.19
C MET A 47 -6.52 -2.30 -0.98
N ILE A 48 -6.78 -3.04 -2.06
CA ILE A 48 -7.28 -4.42 -1.98
C ILE A 48 -6.23 -5.33 -1.34
N ALA A 49 -4.97 -5.29 -1.81
CA ALA A 49 -3.89 -6.09 -1.27
C ALA A 49 -3.61 -5.78 0.22
N MET A 50 -3.68 -4.50 0.61
CA MET A 50 -3.59 -4.09 2.02
C MET A 50 -4.72 -4.71 2.84
N THR A 51 -5.97 -4.60 2.36
CA THR A 51 -7.14 -5.13 3.06
C THR A 51 -7.07 -6.64 3.22
N GLU A 52 -6.59 -7.35 2.19
CA GLU A 52 -6.38 -8.80 2.22
C GLU A 52 -5.31 -9.18 3.26
N GLY A 53 -4.16 -8.50 3.27
CA GLY A 53 -3.10 -8.73 4.26
C GLY A 53 -3.58 -8.52 5.70
N ILE A 54 -4.34 -7.45 5.94
CA ILE A 54 -4.95 -7.16 7.25
C ILE A 54 -5.95 -8.25 7.65
N THR A 55 -6.85 -8.60 6.75
CA THR A 55 -7.95 -9.55 7.03
C THR A 55 -7.42 -10.95 7.30
N LEU A 56 -6.38 -11.36 6.59
CA LEU A 56 -5.75 -12.67 6.74
C LEU A 56 -4.66 -12.68 7.84
N GLY A 57 -4.34 -11.53 8.44
CA GLY A 57 -3.28 -11.40 9.43
C GLY A 57 -1.90 -11.79 8.89
N LYS A 58 -1.63 -11.50 7.62
CA LYS A 58 -0.37 -11.81 6.94
C LYS A 58 0.60 -10.65 7.01
N SER A 59 1.90 -10.96 7.07
CA SER A 59 2.94 -9.98 6.84
C SER A 59 3.19 -9.83 5.35
N LEU A 60 3.05 -8.61 4.81
CA LEU A 60 3.16 -8.35 3.38
C LEU A 60 4.14 -7.21 3.08
N SER A 61 4.95 -7.40 2.04
CA SER A 61 5.66 -6.34 1.35
C SER A 61 4.97 -6.06 0.01
N ILE A 62 4.47 -4.84 -0.16
CA ILE A 62 3.75 -4.38 -1.33
C ILE A 62 4.56 -3.27 -2.00
N THR A 63 4.89 -3.45 -3.27
CA THR A 63 5.52 -2.40 -4.09
C THR A 63 4.59 -2.07 -5.23
N LEU A 64 4.25 -0.79 -5.37
CA LEU A 64 3.49 -0.25 -6.48
C LEU A 64 4.38 0.68 -7.29
N GLN A 65 4.55 0.38 -8.57
CA GLN A 65 5.27 1.23 -9.50
C GLN A 65 4.31 1.70 -10.58
N HIS A 66 4.38 2.99 -10.88
CA HIS A 66 3.63 3.63 -11.93
C HIS A 66 4.60 4.17 -12.98
N THR A 67 4.36 3.78 -14.22
CA THR A 67 4.95 4.43 -15.39
C THR A 67 3.90 5.29 -16.08
N ALA A 68 4.28 6.11 -17.05
CA ALA A 68 3.35 7.00 -17.76
C ALA A 68 2.09 6.31 -18.33
N THR A 69 2.12 4.99 -18.55
CA THR A 69 1.00 4.25 -19.16
C THR A 69 0.60 2.98 -18.41
N SER A 70 1.34 2.57 -17.37
CA SER A 70 1.11 1.29 -16.70
C SER A 70 1.29 1.36 -15.19
N TRP A 71 0.67 0.41 -14.50
CA TRP A 71 0.84 0.18 -13.07
C TRP A 71 1.31 -1.26 -12.86
N THR A 72 2.31 -1.44 -12.02
CA THR A 72 2.82 -2.74 -11.61
C THR A 72 2.71 -2.83 -10.10
N LEU A 73 1.95 -3.82 -9.62
CA LEU A 73 1.84 -4.14 -8.20
C LEU A 73 2.54 -5.46 -7.94
N THR A 74 3.50 -5.47 -7.04
CA THR A 74 4.18 -6.66 -6.55
C THR A 74 3.83 -6.86 -5.09
N VAL A 75 3.31 -8.04 -4.76
CA VAL A 75 2.97 -8.43 -3.38
C VAL A 75 3.82 -9.63 -3.03
N THR A 76 4.51 -9.57 -1.89
CA THR A 76 5.35 -10.64 -1.37
C THR A 76 4.99 -10.90 0.08
N GLU A 77 4.72 -12.15 0.42
CA GLU A 77 4.50 -12.58 1.80
C GLU A 77 5.87 -12.63 2.53
N GLN A 78 5.93 -12.06 3.73
CA GLN A 78 7.13 -11.99 4.56
C GLN A 78 7.11 -13.04 5.68
#